data_AF-G6F3K6-F1
#
_entry.id   AF-G6F3K6-F1
#
_cell.length_a   1.000
_cell.length_b   1.000
_cell.length_c   1.000
_cell.angle_alpha   90.00
_cell.angle_beta   90.00
_cell.angle_gamma   90.00
#
_symmetry.space_group_name_H-M   'P 1'
#
loop_
_entity.id
_entity.type
_entity.pdbx_description
1 polymer ?
#
loop_
_entity_poly.entity_id
_entity_poly.type
_entity_poly.pdbx_seq_one_letter_code
_entity_poly.pdbx_strand_id
1 'polypeptide(L)'
;MQFTEAEYEQLLQKKTKARLAEWVRDTCLGSELSKKAKPVPKVDPALLVALSKIGSNINQIARHLNMDKTLSAQEKVKALFELASIEQSLGELVDNADKVF
;
A
#
# COMPACT_ATOMS: atom_id res chain seq x y z
N MET A 1 7.51 -1.50 35.53
CA MET A 1 8.24 -2.70 35.95
C MET A 1 9.71 -2.43 35.69
N GLN A 2 10.57 -2.46 36.71
CA GLN A 2 12.01 -2.24 36.58
C GLN A 2 12.70 -3.59 36.80
N PHE A 3 13.67 -3.92 35.96
CA PHE A 3 14.49 -5.10 36.11
C PHE A 3 15.70 -4.78 36.99
N THR A 4 16.12 -5.74 37.81
CA THR A 4 17.43 -5.67 38.47
C THR A 4 18.53 -5.90 37.42
N GLU A 5 19.75 -5.43 37.71
CA GLU A 5 20.88 -5.54 36.76
C GLU A 5 21.15 -7.00 36.36
N ALA A 6 21.04 -7.94 37.32
CA ALA A 6 21.21 -9.36 37.07
C ALA A 6 20.11 -9.95 36.14
N GLU A 7 18.86 -9.52 36.29
CA GLU A 7 17.78 -9.92 35.40
C GLU A 7 18.01 -9.36 33.99
N TYR A 8 18.47 -8.10 33.90
CA TYR A 8 18.77 -7.46 32.63
C TYR A 8 19.90 -8.19 31.88
N GLU A 9 20.97 -8.59 32.55
CA GLU A 9 22.06 -9.39 31.96
C GLU A 9 21.59 -10.76 31.48
N GLN A 10 20.76 -11.45 32.27
CA GLN A 10 20.20 -12.75 31.86
C GLN A 10 19.30 -12.62 30.63
N LEU A 11 18.53 -11.54 30.53
CA LEU A 11 17.69 -11.25 29.36
C LEU A 11 18.55 -10.92 28.13
N LEU A 12 19.67 -10.20 28.30
CA LEU A 12 20.62 -9.94 27.23
C LEU A 12 21.29 -11.21 26.70
N GLN A 13 21.57 -12.19 27.56
CA GLN A 13 22.13 -13.49 27.15
C GLN A 13 21.10 -14.36 26.41
N LYS A 14 19.82 -14.26 26.78
CA LYS A 14 18.74 -15.04 26.17
C LYS A 14 18.16 -14.44 24.90
N LYS A 15 18.40 -13.14 24.64
CA LYS A 15 17.81 -12.46 23.48
C LYS A 15 18.29 -13.12 22.18
N THR A 16 17.34 -13.44 21.31
CA THR A 16 17.62 -13.96 19.96
C THR A 16 17.56 -12.87 18.89
N LYS A 17 17.25 -11.62 19.29
CA LYS A 17 17.11 -10.46 18.41
C LYS A 17 18.14 -9.39 18.73
N ALA A 18 18.31 -8.45 17.79
CA ALA A 18 19.21 -7.31 17.96
C ALA A 18 18.80 -6.46 19.16
N ARG A 19 17.50 -6.14 19.29
CA ARG A 19 16.94 -5.27 20.33
C ARG A 19 16.22 -6.08 21.41
N LEU A 20 16.54 -5.84 22.68
CA LEU A 20 15.92 -6.55 23.81
C LEU A 20 14.42 -6.31 23.90
N ALA A 21 13.97 -5.06 23.74
CA ALA A 21 12.55 -4.71 23.82
C ALA A 21 11.68 -5.45 22.79
N GLU A 22 12.21 -5.70 21.60
CA GLU A 22 11.54 -6.47 20.54
C GLU A 22 11.41 -7.94 20.95
N TRP A 23 12.49 -8.54 21.44
CA TRP A 23 12.49 -9.93 21.90
C TRP A 23 11.58 -10.16 23.12
N VAL A 24 11.59 -9.25 24.10
CA VAL A 24 10.70 -9.32 25.28
C VAL A 24 9.23 -9.22 24.85
N ARG A 25 8.91 -8.29 23.95
CA ARG A 25 7.56 -8.15 23.41
C ARG A 25 7.08 -9.44 22.74
N ASP A 26 7.89 -10.01 21.86
CA ASP A 26 7.54 -11.23 21.12
C ASP A 26 7.37 -12.43 22.06
N THR A 27 8.30 -12.58 23.02
CA THR A 27 8.31 -13.68 23.99
C THR A 27 7.12 -13.61 24.95
N CYS A 28 6.78 -12.42 25.45
CA CYS A 28 5.67 -12.24 26.38
C CYS A 28 4.30 -12.27 25.70
N LEU A 29 4.19 -11.84 24.43
CA LEU A 29 2.92 -11.81 23.70
C LEU A 29 2.65 -13.09 22.90
N GLY A 30 3.58 -14.07 22.90
CA GLY A 30 3.45 -15.31 22.13
C GLY A 30 3.28 -15.06 20.63
N SER A 31 3.67 -13.87 20.16
CA SER A 31 3.45 -13.45 18.78
C SER A 31 4.58 -13.99 17.92
N GLU A 32 4.41 -15.22 17.44
CA GLU A 32 5.04 -15.69 16.20
C GLU A 32 4.70 -14.69 15.09
N LEU A 33 5.59 -13.72 14.90
CA LEU A 33 5.64 -12.76 13.81
C LEU A 33 4.29 -12.11 13.51
N SER A 34 4.10 -10.89 14.02
CA SER A 34 3.28 -9.91 13.32
C SER A 34 3.76 -9.89 11.86
N LYS A 35 2.91 -10.46 11.00
CA LYS A 35 2.99 -10.58 9.54
C LYS A 35 4.12 -9.73 8.98
N LYS A 36 5.24 -10.36 8.62
CA LYS A 36 6.27 -9.72 7.78
C LYS A 36 5.51 -8.95 6.71
N ALA A 37 5.65 -7.61 6.71
CA ALA A 37 5.08 -6.78 5.66
C ALA A 37 5.46 -7.47 4.35
N LYS A 38 4.46 -7.86 3.56
CA LYS A 38 4.70 -8.59 2.31
C LYS A 38 5.82 -7.83 1.59
N PRO A 39 6.91 -8.50 1.19
CA PRO A 39 8.01 -7.83 0.53
C PRO A 39 7.41 -7.02 -0.64
N VAL A 40 7.60 -5.71 -0.59
CA VAL A 40 7.07 -4.82 -1.61
C VAL A 40 7.67 -5.30 -2.93
N PRO A 41 6.85 -5.61 -3.95
CA PRO A 41 7.35 -6.04 -5.25
C PRO A 41 8.43 -5.08 -5.73
N LYS A 42 9.56 -5.59 -6.23
CA LYS A 42 10.63 -4.77 -6.80
C LYS A 42 10.15 -4.21 -8.14
N VAL A 43 9.34 -3.16 -8.07
CA VAL A 43 8.82 -2.42 -9.23
C VAL A 43 9.61 -1.12 -9.38
N ASP A 44 9.82 -0.68 -10.62
CA ASP A 44 10.52 0.58 -10.90
C ASP A 44 9.80 1.76 -10.22
N PRO A 45 10.47 2.54 -9.34
CA PRO A 45 9.88 3.72 -8.74
C PRO A 45 9.36 4.74 -9.76
N ALA A 46 9.99 4.87 -10.93
CA ALA A 46 9.53 5.78 -11.97
C ALA A 46 8.16 5.37 -12.52
N LEU A 47 7.91 4.05 -12.62
CA LEU A 47 6.63 3.50 -13.03
C LEU A 47 5.53 3.81 -12.00
N LEU A 48 5.81 3.68 -10.70
CA LEU A 48 4.86 4.02 -9.63
C LEU A 48 4.48 5.50 -9.65
N VAL A 49 5.46 6.38 -9.89
CA VAL A 49 5.22 7.82 -10.01
C VAL A 49 4.37 8.12 -11.24
N ALA A 50 4.64 7.49 -12.38
CA ALA A 50 3.84 7.65 -13.59
C ALA A 50 2.39 7.19 -13.35
N LEU A 51 2.19 6.03 -12.74
CA LEU A 51 0.87 5.51 -12.40
C LEU A 51 0.12 6.43 -11.42
N SER A 52 0.81 6.98 -10.42
CA SER A 52 0.24 7.94 -9.47
C SER A 52 -0.23 9.23 -10.15
N LYS A 53 0.55 9.73 -11.13
CA LYS A 53 0.16 10.90 -11.94
C LYS A 53 -1.09 10.62 -12.77
N ILE A 54 -1.16 9.44 -13.38
CA ILE A 54 -2.34 9.01 -14.16
C ILE A 54 -3.57 8.95 -13.25
N GLY A 55 -3.49 8.28 -12.09
CA GLY A 55 -4.59 8.20 -11.14
C GLY A 55 -5.05 9.57 -10.62
N SER A 56 -4.11 10.49 -10.39
CA SER A 56 -4.43 11.87 -10.01
C SER A 56 -5.23 12.60 -11.11
N ASN A 57 -4.84 12.45 -12.38
CA ASN A 57 -5.55 13.07 -13.49
C ASN A 57 -6.97 12.52 -13.65
N ILE A 58 -7.14 11.20 -13.53
CA ILE A 58 -8.45 10.54 -13.55
C ILE A 58 -9.35 11.09 -12.44
N ASN A 59 -8.84 11.18 -11.22
CA ASN A 59 -9.59 11.70 -10.08
C ASN A 59 -9.95 13.19 -10.25
N GLN A 60 -9.07 14.00 -10.86
CA GLN A 60 -9.37 15.39 -11.19
C GLN A 60 -10.50 15.50 -12.22
N ILE A 61 -10.47 14.67 -13.27
CA ILE A 61 -11.53 14.61 -14.29
C ILE A 61 -12.85 14.20 -13.64
N ALA A 62 -12.87 13.12 -12.85
CA ALA A 62 -14.08 12.66 -12.17
C ALA A 62 -14.67 13.74 -11.23
N ARG A 63 -13.82 14.43 -10.45
CA ARG A 63 -14.26 15.55 -9.59
C ARG A 63 -14.83 16.69 -10.42
N HIS A 64 -14.16 17.07 -11.50
CA HIS A 64 -14.60 18.15 -12.37
C HIS A 64 -15.99 17.83 -12.95
N LEU A 65 -16.19 16.64 -13.50
CA LEU A 65 -17.49 16.20 -14.03
C LEU A 65 -18.60 16.17 -12.97
N ASN A 66 -18.26 15.77 -11.75
CA ASN A 66 -19.22 15.71 -10.64
C ASN A 66 -19.58 17.10 -10.10
N MET A 67 -18.62 18.04 -10.05
CA MET A 67 -18.80 19.37 -9.46
C MET A 67 -19.30 20.42 -10.46
N ASP A 68 -19.06 20.22 -11.75
CA ASP A 68 -19.41 21.19 -12.77
C ASP A 68 -20.93 21.17 -13.03
N LYS A 69 -21.58 22.29 -12.72
CA LYS A 69 -23.02 22.49 -12.89
C LYS A 69 -23.38 22.98 -14.30
N THR A 70 -22.39 23.33 -15.11
CA THR A 70 -22.58 23.83 -16.49
C THR A 70 -22.66 22.70 -17.51
N LEU A 71 -22.05 21.54 -17.19
CA LEU A 71 -22.12 20.32 -17.99
C LEU A 71 -23.53 19.72 -17.98
N SER A 72 -24.06 19.45 -19.16
CA SER A 72 -25.33 18.75 -19.34
C SER A 72 -25.23 17.30 -18.85
N ALA A 73 -26.38 16.69 -18.52
CA ALA A 73 -26.43 15.30 -18.10
C ALA A 73 -25.80 14.35 -19.14
N GLN A 74 -25.95 14.65 -20.43
CA GLN A 74 -25.40 13.84 -21.52
C GLN A 74 -23.87 13.90 -21.59
N GLU A 75 -23.28 15.08 -21.38
CA GLU A 75 -21.82 15.25 -21.34
C GLU A 75 -21.21 14.55 -20.13
N LYS A 76 -21.89 14.59 -18.98
CA LYS A 76 -21.48 13.84 -17.79
C LYS A 76 -21.49 12.33 -18.02
N VAL A 77 -22.56 11.81 -18.64
CA VAL A 77 -22.66 10.39 -18.99
C VAL A 77 -21.55 9.98 -19.95
N LYS A 78 -21.28 10.77 -20.99
CA LYS A 78 -20.20 10.48 -21.95
C LYS A 78 -18.84 10.40 -21.25
N ALA A 79 -18.54 11.34 -20.37
CA ALA A 79 -17.28 11.38 -19.67
C ALA A 79 -17.13 10.25 -18.62
N LEU A 80 -18.23 9.82 -17.99
CA LEU A 80 -18.24 8.62 -17.15
C LEU A 80 -17.95 7.35 -17.97
N PHE A 81 -18.48 7.24 -19.18
CA PHE A 81 -18.16 6.13 -20.09
C PHE A 81 -16.69 6.11 -20.49
N GLU A 82 -16.10 7.27 -20.79
CA GLU A 82 -14.66 7.36 -21.11
C GLU A 82 -13.79 6.97 -19.91
N LEU A 83 -14.15 7.39 -18.69
CA LEU A 83 -13.48 6.97 -17.46
C LEU A 83 -13.55 5.45 -17.24
N ALA A 84 -14.72 4.84 -17.44
CA ALA A 84 -14.90 3.40 -17.31
C ALA A 84 -14.08 2.62 -18.37
N SER A 85 -13.97 3.15 -19.59
CA SER A 85 -13.13 2.56 -20.64
C SER A 85 -11.63 2.61 -20.30
N ILE A 86 -11.17 3.71 -19.67
CA ILE A 86 -9.80 3.82 -19.18
C ILE A 86 -9.55 2.82 -18.04
N GLU A 87 -10.48 2.69 -17.09
CA GLU A 87 -10.39 1.71 -16.01
C GLU A 87 -10.25 0.29 -16.55
N GLN A 88 -11.09 -0.11 -17.51
CA GLN A 88 -11.02 -1.42 -18.15
C GLN A 88 -9.67 -1.65 -18.83
N SER A 89 -9.18 -0.67 -19.61
CA SER A 89 -7.90 -0.78 -20.32
C SER A 89 -6.73 -0.92 -19.36
N LEU A 90 -6.76 -0.22 -18.22
CA LEU A 90 -5.75 -0.36 -17.16
C LEU A 90 -5.84 -1.73 -16.49
N GLY A 91 -7.05 -2.24 -16.23
CA GLY A 91 -7.25 -3.60 -15.71
C GLY A 91 -6.65 -4.66 -16.62
N GLU A 92 -6.89 -4.57 -17.92
CA GLU A 92 -6.31 -5.48 -18.92
C GLU A 92 -4.78 -5.41 -18.96
N LEU A 93 -4.19 -4.22 -18.83
CA LEU A 93 -2.73 -4.06 -18.76
C LEU A 93 -2.13 -4.69 -17.49
N VAL A 94 -2.81 -4.56 -16.35
CA VAL A 94 -2.40 -5.19 -15.08
C VAL A 94 -2.50 -6.72 -15.19
N ASP A 95 -3.62 -7.24 -15.68
CA ASP A 95 -3.83 -8.68 -15.86
C ASP A 95 -2.81 -9.30 -16.83
N ASN A 96 -2.41 -8.55 -17.86
CA ASN A 96 -1.36 -8.98 -18.78
C ASN A 96 0.03 -8.88 -18.17
N ALA A 97 0.30 -7.90 -17.31
CA ALA A 97 1.57 -7.80 -16.59
C ALA A 97 1.74 -8.97 -15.59
N ASP A 98 0.66 -9.38 -14.91
CA ASP A 98 0.67 -10.52 -13.98
C ASP A 98 0.89 -11.88 -14.68
N LYS A 99 0.66 -11.97 -16.00
CA LYS A 99 0.92 -13.18 -16.80
C LYS A 99 2.35 -13.28 -17.35
N VAL A 100 3.12 -12.20 -17.25
CA VAL A 100 4.48 -12.09 -17.82
C VAL A 100 5.57 -12.33 -16.76
N PHE A 101 5.20 -12.43 -15.48
CA PHE A 101 6.06 -12.83 -14.36
C PHE A 101 5.62 -14.19 -13.78
#